data_AF-A0A939IDQ5-F1
#
_entry.id   AF-A0A939IDQ5-F1
#
_cell.length_a   1.000
_cell.length_b   1.000
_cell.length_c   1.000
_cell.angle_alpha   90.00
_cell.angle_beta   90.00
_cell.angle_gamma   90.00
#
_symmetry.space_group_name_H-M   'P 1'
#
loop_
_entity.id
_entity.type
_entity.pdbx_description
1 polymer ?
#
loop_
_entity_poly.entity_id
_entity_poly.type
_entity_poly.pdbx_seq_one_letter_code
_entity_poly.pdbx_strand_id
1 'polypeptide(L)' 'MPIQIYWGEDEFLMHRAIGKLLKHILDRDWNCINYSEYSPSAQETIPQAFADVMTLPVRGRRRLSSQSQSALQLN' A
#
# COMPACT_ATOMS: atom_id res chain seq x y z
N MET A 1 10.33 8.81 5.81
CA MET A 1 9.48 7.83 5.11
C MET A 1 8.57 8.59 4.16
N PRO A 2 8.68 8.40 2.84
CA PRO A 2 7.85 9.12 1.89
C PRO A 2 6.41 8.59 1.92
N ILE A 3 5.44 9.50 1.98
CA ILE A 3 4.01 9.19 1.90
C ILE A 3 3.54 9.63 0.50
N GLN A 4 2.81 8.75 -0.20
CA GLN A 4 2.24 9.03 -1.52
C GLN A 4 0.73 8.85 -1.44
N ILE A 5 -0.01 9.87 -1.85
CA ILE A 5 -1.47 9.87 -1.84
C ILE A 5 -1.91 9.88 -3.30
N TYR A 6 -2.65 8.84 -3.70
CA TYR A 6 -3.31 8.76 -4.99
C TYR A 6 -4.80 9.02 -4.78
N TRP A 7 -5.39 9.85 -5.63
CA TRP A 7 -6.80 10.20 -5.56
C TRP A 7 -7.32 10.52 -6.97
N GLY A 8 -8.63 10.32 -7.18
CA GLY A 8 -9.31 10.60 -8.45
C GLY A 8 -10.39 9.56 -8.74
N GLU A 9 -11.19 9.82 -9.77
CA GLU A 9 -12.31 8.96 -10.19
C GLU A 9 -11.86 7.82 -11.12
N ASP A 10 -10.73 7.98 -11.81
CA ASP A 10 -10.20 6.97 -12.72
C ASP A 10 -9.40 5.90 -11.95
N GLU A 11 -10.12 4.86 -11.51
CA GLU A 11 -9.53 3.73 -10.81
C GLU A 11 -8.47 3.00 -11.64
N PHE A 12 -8.60 2.96 -12.97
CA PHE A 12 -7.65 2.26 -13.84
C PHE A 12 -6.28 2.95 -13.83
N LEU A 13 -6.27 4.27 -14.00
CA LEU A 13 -5.04 5.07 -13.94
C LEU A 13 -4.41 5.00 -12.55
N MET A 14 -5.23 4.99 -11.50
CA MET A 14 -4.75 4.86 -10.12
C MET A 14 -4.08 3.51 -9.88
N HIS A 15 -4.72 2.40 -10.24
CA HIS A 15 -4.13 1.06 -10.15
C HIS A 15 -2.86 0.94 -10.98
N ARG A 16 -2.83 1.54 -12.19
CA ARG A 16 -1.63 1.55 -13.04
C ARG A 16 -0.48 2.32 -12.38
N ALA A 17 -0.76 3.45 -11.74
CA ALA A 17 0.25 4.25 -11.06
C ALA A 17 0.81 3.53 -9.82
N ILE A 18 -0.06 2.96 -8.99
CA ILE A 18 0.32 2.13 -7.83
C ILE A 18 1.15 0.94 -8.29
N GLY A 19 0.73 0.23 -9.34
CA GLY A 19 1.48 -0.91 -9.88
C GLY A 19 2.88 -0.55 -10.37
N LYS A 20 3.08 0.65 -10.94
CA LYS A 20 4.42 1.16 -11.30
C LYS A 20 5.27 1.46 -10.07
N LEU A 21 4.66 2.06 -9.03
CA LEU A 21 5.33 2.36 -7.77
C LEU A 21 5.83 1.07 -7.10
N LEU A 22 4.95 0.06 -6.98
CA LEU A 22 5.27 -1.23 -6.37
C LEU A 22 6.46 -1.90 -7.08
N LYS A 23 6.46 -1.91 -8.42
CA LYS A 23 7.56 -2.47 -9.22
C LYS A 23 8.89 -1.74 -9.04
N HIS A 24 8.87 -0.46 -8.68
CA HIS A 24 10.07 0.33 -8.47
C HIS A 24 10.66 0.18 -7.06
N ILE A 25 9.78 -0.03 -6.06
CA ILE A 25 10.16 -0.06 -4.65
C ILE A 25 10.41 -1.49 -4.14
N LEU A 26 9.57 -2.45 -4.55
CA LEU A 26 9.60 -3.81 -4.04
C LEU A 26 10.51 -4.68 -4.90
N ASP A 27 11.30 -5.50 -4.21
CA ASP A 27 11.97 -6.63 -4.84
C ASP A 27 10.94 -7.71 -5.19
N ARG A 28 11.07 -8.32 -6.37
CA ARG A 28 10.14 -9.34 -6.87
C ARG A 28 10.03 -10.51 -5.90
N ASP A 29 11.15 -10.92 -5.31
CA ASP A 29 11.22 -12.16 -4.52
C ASP A 29 10.76 -11.96 -3.07
N TRP A 30 10.64 -10.71 -2.63
CA TRP A 30 10.34 -10.36 -1.23
C TRP A 30 9.05 -9.54 -1.08
N ASN A 31 8.22 -9.48 -2.12
CA ASN A 31 6.99 -8.68 -2.12
C ASN A 31 6.00 -9.17 -1.05
N CYS A 32 5.89 -10.47 -0.82
CA CYS A 32 4.92 -11.10 0.07
C CYS A 32 5.18 -10.81 1.56
N ILE A 33 6.38 -10.31 1.90
CA ILE A 33 6.79 -9.97 3.27
C ILE A 33 6.87 -8.44 3.46
N ASN A 34 7.28 -7.73 2.41
CA ASN A 34 7.56 -6.29 2.46
C ASN A 34 6.39 -5.42 1.94
N TYR A 35 5.26 -6.01 1.55
CA TYR A 35 4.05 -5.31 1.13
C TYR A 35 2.85 -5.74 1.98
N SER A 36 2.13 -4.75 2.51
CA SER A 36 0.86 -4.94 3.19
C SER A 36 -0.19 -4.00 2.61
N GLU A 37 -1.37 -4.52 2.31
CA GLU A 37 -2.52 -3.73 1.88
C GLU A 37 -3.62 -3.83 2.93
N TYR A 38 -4.20 -2.69 3.31
CA TYR A 38 -5.21 -2.63 4.34
C TYR A 38 -6.51 -2.04 3.81
N SER A 39 -7.62 -2.66 4.21
CA SER A 39 -8.95 -2.14 3.92
C SER A 39 -9.31 -1.00 4.88
N PRO A 40 -9.84 0.13 4.38
CA PRO A 40 -10.32 1.22 5.22
C PRO A 40 -11.57 0.83 6.03
N SER A 41 -12.25 -0.28 5.68
CA SER A 41 -13.44 -0.76 6.39
C SER A 41 -13.13 -1.50 7.69
N ALA A 42 -11.87 -1.86 7.96
CA ALA A 42 -11.49 -2.55 9.19
C ALA A 42 -11.06 -1.56 10.29
N GLN A 43 -11.57 -1.77 11.51
CA GLN A 43 -11.43 -0.84 12.63
C GLN A 43 -9.99 -0.69 13.15
N GLU A 44 -9.11 -1.67 12.90
CA GLU A 44 -7.71 -1.70 13.37
C GLU A 44 -6.66 -1.42 12.28
N THR A 45 -7.08 -0.92 11.12
CA THR A 45 -6.22 -0.71 9.96
C THR A 45 -5.09 0.32 10.20
N ILE A 46 -5.35 1.39 10.95
CA ILE A 46 -4.35 2.45 11.16
C ILE A 46 -3.22 2.02 12.11
N PRO A 47 -3.47 1.50 13.32
CA PRO A 47 -2.40 1.04 14.22
C PRO A 47 -1.55 -0.07 13.59
N GLN A 48 -2.18 -1.01 12.87
CA GLN A 48 -1.46 -2.09 12.21
C GLN A 48 -0.56 -1.56 11.10
N ALA A 49 -1.08 -0.70 10.21
CA ALA A 49 -0.28 -0.10 9.14
C ALA A 49 0.91 0.69 9.70
N PHE A 50 0.73 1.37 10.83
CA PHE A 50 1.80 2.10 11.49
C PHE A 50 2.91 1.18 12.03
N ALA A 51 2.53 0.10 12.74
CA ALA A 51 3.49 -0.90 13.22
C ALA A 51 4.29 -1.53 12.06
N ASP A 52 3.59 -1.83 10.98
CA ASP A 52 4.16 -2.39 9.76
C ASP A 52 5.16 -1.44 9.08
N VAL A 53 4.89 -0.14 9.07
CA VAL A 53 5.75 0.90 8.50
C VAL A 53 7.01 1.13 9.34
N MET A 54 6.94 0.88 10.66
CA MET A 54 8.08 0.95 11.57
C MET A 54 8.98 -0.30 11.52
N THR A 55 8.54 -1.37 10.85
CA THR A 55 9.30 -2.61 10.71
C THR A 55 10.30 -2.52 9.56
N LEU A 56 11.57 -2.83 9.84
CA LEU A 56 12.63 -2.86 8.83
C LEU A 56 12.31 -3.89 7.71
N PRO A 57 12.64 -3.60 6.44
CA PRO A 57 12.42 -4.54 5.35
C PRO A 57 13.29 -5.79 5.48
N VAL A 58 12.70 -6.95 5.21
CA VAL A 58 13.41 -8.23 5.21
C VAL A 58 14.13 -8.40 3.88
N ARG A 59 15.47 -8.55 3.93
CA ARG A 59 16.37 -8.85 2.79
C ARG A 59 16.16 -8.00 1.52
N GLY A 60 15.50 -6.85 1.66
CA GLY A 60 15.08 -5.97 0.58
C GLY A 60 15.38 -4.50 0.89
N ARG A 61 15.15 -3.62 -0.09
CA ARG A 61 15.50 -2.20 0.04
C ARG A 61 14.51 -1.38 0.87
N ARG A 62 13.21 -1.65 0.78
CA ARG A 62 12.12 -0.86 1.40
C ARG A 62 10.88 -1.72 1.67
N ARG A 63 10.09 -1.28 2.65
CA ARG A 63 8.77 -1.84 3.02
C ARG A 63 7.68 -0.84 2.65
N LEU A 64 6.52 -1.32 2.20
CA LEU A 64 5.41 -0.47 1.76
C LEU A 64 4.07 -0.94 2.31
N SER A 65 3.32 0.00 2.89
CA SER A 65 1.94 -0.19 3.34
C SER A 65 1.00 0.63 2.45
N SER A 66 -0.04 0.01 1.92
CA SER A 66 -1.06 0.66 1.10
C SER A 66 -2.43 0.63 1.79
N GLN A 67 -3.20 1.70 1.63
CA GLN A 67 -4.63 1.74 1.97
C GLN A 67 -5.37 2.23 0.74
N SER A 68 -6.40 1.49 0.31
CA SER A 68 -7.22 1.83 -0.86
C SER A 68 -8.67 1.95 -0.44
N GLN A 69 -9.32 3.05 -0.79
CA GLN A 69 -10.74 3.28 -0.55
C GLN A 69 -11.46 3.40 -1.90
N SER A 70 -12.27 2.41 -2.24
CA SER A 70 -13.14 2.48 -3.42
C SER A 70 -14.42 3.23 -3.09
N ALA A 71 -14.83 4.15 -3.97
CA ALA A 71 -16.06 4.94 -3.82
C ALA A 71 -17.36 4.10 -3.93
N LEU A 72 -17.26 2.82 -4.31
CA LEU A 72 -18.39 1.93 -4.57
C LEU A 72 -19.03 1.29 -3.31
N GLN A 73 -18.62 1.65 -2.10
CA GLN A 73 -19.25 1.16 -0.86
C GLN A 73 -20.28 2.12 -0.23
N LEU A 74 -20.61 3.23 -0.89
CA LEU A 74 -21.72 4.10 -0.50
C LEU A 74 -22.96 3.77 -1.35
N ASN A 75 -23.59 2.62 -1.08
CA ASN A 75 -25.00 2.34 -1.37
C ASN A 75 -25.48 1.15 -0.53
#